data_AF-A0A4Y9FTK3-F1
#
_entry.id   AF-A0A4Y9FTK3-F1
#
_cell.length_a   1.000
_cell.length_b   1.000
_cell.length_c   1.000
_cell.angle_alpha   90.00
_cell.angle_beta   90.00
_cell.angle_gamma   90.00
#
_symmetry.space_group_name_H-M   'P 1'
#
loop_
_entity.id
_entity.type
_entity.pdbx_description
1 polymer ?
#
loop_
_entity_poly.entity_id
_entity_poly.type
_entity_poly.pdbx_seq_one_letter_code
_entity_poly.pdbx_strand_id
1 'polypeptide(L)'
;MDPSCPVRHRPALTGRQRSLGPSTCSRCETDSVTLLDPHRAGRRLDADAAALEAALTRAEAGEAIGVDDAEALLGADGEAHDRLLAVAARVRDEGLVAIGRPGVMTYSRKVFIPLTTLCRDRCHYCIFVDTPGQLLKQHKPTYMSREQVLAVARQGQALGCKEALLTLGDRPEDRWPEARAWLDEQGYASTLEYVGDMARAIAAETGLLPHLNPGIMTRDELDMLRPTAPSMGVMLETTSRRLYEEPGQVHFGSPDKDPDVRLRLLEDAGEARVPFTTGILVGIGETLRDRAESLVALREIQDRHGHLQEIIVQNFRAKPRTAMQDAPDADLVEYVAAVAVARLVMGSAMRIQVPPNLSDPQEFDLLVRAGADDWGGVSPLTADHVNPERPWPHLDDLARFTAEAGFSLKERLTAHPPYVNDAWLDPAIRDATYALADPDTLLARTTPDGALVRPQPVPRASEASVERSDSATRAAGVSGSTTPVVERSEAESKRLERAKRVESGAAAPFP
;
A
#
# COMPACT_ATOMS: atom_id res chain seq x y z
N MET A 1 6.84 -17.76 78.51
CA MET A 1 6.53 -18.90 77.62
C MET A 1 7.56 -18.88 76.51
N ASP A 2 8.52 -19.79 76.59
CA ASP A 2 9.48 -20.22 75.56
C ASP A 2 8.83 -21.40 74.78
N PRO A 3 9.35 -22.01 73.69
CA PRO A 3 10.45 -21.68 72.73
C PRO A 3 9.98 -21.78 71.24
N SER A 4 10.74 -21.40 70.18
CA SER A 4 11.96 -22.09 69.73
C SER A 4 12.64 -21.42 68.51
N CYS A 5 13.97 -21.35 68.60
CA CYS A 5 15.00 -21.29 67.53
C CYS A 5 15.58 -22.74 67.41
N PRO A 6 16.35 -23.17 66.37
CA PRO A 6 17.71 -22.68 66.16
C PRO A 6 18.27 -22.66 64.71
N VAL A 7 19.33 -21.85 64.57
CA VAL A 7 20.37 -21.78 63.52
C VAL A 7 21.59 -22.63 63.93
N ARG A 8 22.42 -23.12 62.97
CA ARG A 8 23.91 -23.30 62.97
C ARG A 8 24.32 -24.14 61.72
N HIS A 9 25.49 -24.08 61.08
CA HIS A 9 26.85 -23.55 61.35
C HIS A 9 27.72 -23.52 60.05
N ARG A 10 28.79 -22.70 60.03
CA ARG A 10 29.93 -22.70 59.06
C ARG A 10 31.06 -23.70 59.51
N PRO A 11 32.09 -24.01 58.68
CA PRO A 11 33.37 -23.23 58.62
C PRO A 11 33.93 -23.09 57.17
N ALA A 12 34.48 -21.96 56.69
CA ALA A 12 35.78 -21.31 56.91
C ALA A 12 37.03 -22.09 56.40
N LEU A 13 37.82 -21.49 55.49
CA LEU A 13 39.26 -21.14 55.70
C LEU A 13 39.96 -20.59 54.40
N THR A 14 40.51 -19.36 54.51
CA THR A 14 41.86 -18.86 54.07
C THR A 14 42.37 -19.06 52.62
N GLY A 15 43.01 -18.10 51.93
CA GLY A 15 43.54 -16.79 52.30
C GLY A 15 44.42 -16.14 51.20
N ARG A 16 44.53 -14.81 51.30
CA ARG A 16 45.58 -13.83 50.92
C ARG A 16 46.33 -13.87 49.55
N GLN A 17 46.29 -12.70 48.92
CA GLN A 17 47.16 -12.13 47.88
C GLN A 17 48.68 -12.21 48.19
N ARG A 18 49.49 -12.40 47.12
CA ARG A 18 50.83 -11.81 46.97
C ARG A 18 51.12 -11.47 45.50
N SER A 19 51.65 -10.27 45.30
CA SER A 19 52.14 -9.68 44.06
C SER A 19 53.63 -9.95 43.82
N LEU A 20 54.03 -9.86 42.53
CA LEU A 20 55.35 -9.56 41.91
C LEU A 20 55.82 -10.66 40.93
N GLY A 21 56.02 -10.26 39.66
CA GLY A 21 56.33 -11.08 38.47
C GLY A 21 57.79 -11.56 38.38
N PRO A 22 58.42 -11.69 37.19
CA PRO A 22 57.92 -11.65 35.81
C PRO A 22 58.24 -12.95 35.02
N SER A 23 57.44 -13.30 34.01
CA SER A 23 57.97 -14.02 32.84
C SER A 23 57.06 -13.83 31.62
N THR A 24 57.70 -13.33 30.59
CA THR A 24 57.23 -13.11 29.22
C THR A 24 56.86 -14.43 28.53
N CYS A 25 55.72 -14.51 27.84
CA CYS A 25 55.69 -15.07 26.48
C CYS A 25 54.37 -14.76 25.74
N SER A 26 54.53 -13.92 24.71
CA SER A 26 53.74 -13.68 23.49
C SER A 26 52.44 -14.47 23.23
N ARG A 27 51.32 -13.73 23.13
CA ARG A 27 50.49 -13.51 21.91
C ARG A 27 49.06 -13.15 22.32
N CYS A 28 48.75 -11.86 22.32
CA CYS A 28 47.39 -11.34 22.22
C CYS A 28 47.37 -10.39 21.02
N GLU A 29 46.70 -10.81 19.95
CA GLU A 29 46.23 -9.89 18.91
C GLU A 29 45.14 -9.02 19.57
N THR A 30 45.43 -7.74 19.66
CA THR A 30 44.47 -6.73 20.12
C THR A 30 43.52 -6.42 18.98
N ASP A 31 42.23 -6.65 19.19
CA ASP A 31 41.14 -6.02 18.45
C ASP A 31 41.38 -4.51 18.40
N SER A 32 41.62 -4.00 17.19
CA SER A 32 41.71 -2.57 16.94
C SER A 32 40.30 -1.96 17.03
N VAL A 33 39.95 -1.43 18.20
CA VAL A 33 38.85 -0.47 18.32
C VAL A 33 39.22 0.74 17.49
N THR A 34 38.54 0.94 16.36
CA THR A 34 38.71 2.14 15.55
C THR A 34 38.10 3.30 16.34
N LEU A 35 38.96 4.10 16.99
CA LEU A 35 38.57 5.38 17.57
C LEU A 35 38.05 6.27 16.43
N LEU A 36 36.75 6.55 16.41
CA LEU A 36 36.16 7.56 15.53
C LEU A 36 36.85 8.90 15.80
N ASP A 37 37.47 9.48 14.78
CA ASP A 37 38.09 10.80 14.87
C ASP A 37 37.01 11.86 15.14
N PRO A 38 37.01 12.51 16.31
CA PRO A 38 35.99 13.50 16.68
C PRO A 38 35.96 14.70 15.72
N HIS A 39 37.07 15.02 15.03
CA HIS A 39 37.07 16.07 14.01
C HIS A 39 36.37 15.65 12.72
N ARG A 40 36.36 14.35 12.40
CA ARG A 40 35.63 13.82 11.24
C ARG A 40 34.13 13.71 11.52
N ALA A 41 33.77 13.35 12.76
CA ALA A 41 32.37 13.37 13.22
C ALA A 41 31.81 14.80 13.24
N GLY A 42 32.54 15.77 13.81
CA GLY A 42 32.12 17.17 13.84
C GLY A 42 31.93 17.77 12.44
N ARG A 43 32.87 17.53 11.52
CA ARG A 43 32.74 17.98 10.11
C ARG A 43 31.55 17.36 9.38
N ARG A 44 31.15 16.13 9.72
CA ARG A 44 29.98 15.48 9.14
C ARG A 44 28.70 16.12 9.65
N LEU A 45 28.59 16.38 10.95
CA LEU A 45 27.44 17.08 11.54
C LEU A 45 27.28 18.50 10.95
N ASP A 46 28.38 19.23 10.77
CA ASP A 46 28.34 20.56 10.15
C ASP A 46 27.89 20.51 8.68
N ALA A 47 28.31 19.47 7.94
CA ALA A 47 27.91 19.28 6.55
C ALA A 47 26.44 18.85 6.42
N ASP A 48 25.96 17.96 7.30
CA ASP A 48 24.57 17.50 7.34
C ASP A 48 23.64 18.68 7.68
N ALA A 49 24.03 19.53 8.64
CA ALA A 49 23.30 20.76 8.97
C ALA A 49 23.26 21.77 7.81
N ALA A 50 24.39 21.96 7.10
CA ALA A 50 24.43 22.84 5.93
C ALA A 50 23.58 22.31 4.76
N ALA A 51 23.55 21.00 4.56
CA ALA A 51 22.70 20.36 3.55
C ALA A 51 21.21 20.54 3.87
N LEU A 52 20.81 20.32 5.13
CA LEU A 52 19.45 20.54 5.61
C LEU A 52 19.01 22.00 5.43
N GLU A 53 19.84 22.97 5.81
CA GLU A 53 19.50 24.39 5.64
C GLU A 53 19.32 24.77 4.16
N ALA A 54 20.19 24.25 3.29
CA ALA A 54 20.07 24.48 1.85
C ALA A 54 18.79 23.84 1.28
N ALA A 55 18.43 22.64 1.73
CA ALA A 55 17.21 21.95 1.31
C ALA A 55 15.94 22.69 1.80
N LEU A 56 15.95 23.20 3.04
CA LEU A 56 14.87 24.04 3.56
C LEU A 56 14.71 25.33 2.76
N THR A 57 15.82 26.00 2.45
CA THR A 57 15.81 27.23 1.63
C THR A 57 15.19 26.96 0.26
N ARG A 58 15.56 25.84 -0.38
CA ARG A 58 14.96 25.40 -1.66
C ARG A 58 13.46 25.13 -1.54
N ALA A 59 13.04 24.42 -0.49
CA ALA A 59 11.63 24.15 -0.22
C ALA A 59 10.82 25.44 0.00
N GLU A 60 11.37 26.39 0.77
CA GLU A 60 10.76 27.70 1.01
C GLU A 60 10.61 28.50 -0.29
N ALA A 61 11.59 28.41 -1.19
CA ALA A 61 11.57 29.03 -2.52
C ALA A 61 10.64 28.32 -3.53
N GLY A 62 10.09 27.14 -3.18
CA GLY A 62 9.25 26.34 -4.08
C GLY A 62 10.04 25.65 -5.20
N GLU A 63 11.34 25.41 -4.99
CA GLU A 63 12.17 24.66 -5.92
C GLU A 63 11.89 23.16 -5.85
N ALA A 64 12.22 22.44 -6.92
CA ALA A 64 12.06 20.99 -6.97
C ALA A 64 13.01 20.29 -5.99
N ILE A 65 12.47 19.42 -5.14
CA ILE A 65 13.22 18.71 -4.10
C ILE A 65 13.85 17.44 -4.70
N GLY A 66 15.18 17.40 -4.81
CA GLY A 66 15.91 16.22 -5.26
C GLY A 66 15.97 15.12 -4.19
N VAL A 67 16.60 13.98 -4.51
CA VAL A 67 16.79 12.89 -3.53
C VAL A 67 17.63 13.35 -2.34
N ASP A 68 18.74 14.05 -2.59
CA ASP A 68 19.63 14.54 -1.54
C ASP A 68 18.93 15.58 -0.64
N ASP A 69 18.09 16.42 -1.23
CA ASP A 69 17.25 17.37 -0.48
C ASP A 69 16.22 16.65 0.38
N ALA A 70 15.51 15.69 -0.20
CA ALA A 70 14.52 14.90 0.50
C ALA A 70 15.16 14.11 1.67
N GLU A 71 16.32 13.50 1.45
CA GLU A 71 17.07 12.79 2.49
C GLU A 71 17.47 13.73 3.64
N ALA A 72 17.98 14.93 3.33
CA ALA A 72 18.33 15.92 4.34
C ALA A 72 17.10 16.38 5.13
N LEU A 73 16.00 16.71 4.44
CA LEU A 73 14.74 17.14 5.07
C LEU A 73 14.11 16.05 5.94
N LEU A 74 14.23 14.78 5.55
CA LEU A 74 13.75 13.64 6.34
C LEU A 74 14.49 13.51 7.68
N GLY A 75 15.71 14.03 7.77
CA GLY A 75 16.49 14.07 9.01
C GLY A 75 16.26 15.33 9.86
N ALA A 76 15.31 16.20 9.50
CA ALA A 76 15.06 17.44 10.23
C ALA A 76 14.52 17.16 11.64
N ASP A 77 15.10 17.84 12.63
CA ASP A 77 14.67 17.83 14.02
C ASP A 77 14.50 19.26 14.57
N GLY A 78 13.96 19.39 15.80
CA GLY A 78 13.83 20.67 16.50
C GLY A 78 13.20 21.80 15.65
N GLU A 79 13.87 22.95 15.60
CA GLU A 79 13.41 24.13 14.85
C GLU A 79 13.37 23.90 13.33
N ALA A 80 14.27 23.07 12.80
CA ALA A 80 14.28 22.73 11.37
C ALA A 80 13.07 21.88 10.99
N HIS A 81 12.64 20.97 11.88
CA HIS A 81 11.41 20.21 11.71
C HIS A 81 10.18 21.12 11.69
N ASP A 82 10.07 22.07 12.63
CA ASP A 82 8.96 23.03 12.63
C ASP A 82 8.90 23.89 11.35
N ARG A 83 10.06 24.30 10.82
CA ARG A 83 10.16 24.98 9.52
C ARG A 83 9.69 24.09 8.38
N LEU A 84 10.14 22.84 8.32
CA LEU A 84 9.70 21.85 7.34
C LEU A 84 8.17 21.72 7.33
N LEU A 85 7.54 21.59 8.50
CA LEU A 85 6.08 21.51 8.59
C LEU A 85 5.40 22.77 8.09
N ALA A 86 5.90 23.96 8.47
CA ALA A 86 5.32 25.22 8.02
C ALA A 86 5.32 25.36 6.48
N VAL A 87 6.40 24.93 5.82
CA VAL A 87 6.49 24.94 4.36
C VAL A 87 5.54 23.91 3.74
N ALA A 88 5.50 22.68 4.27
CA ALA A 88 4.62 21.63 3.77
C ALA A 88 3.14 22.00 3.89
N ALA A 89 2.72 22.57 5.03
CA ALA A 89 1.37 23.10 5.22
C ALA A 89 1.01 24.17 4.17
N ARG A 90 1.92 25.12 3.93
CA ARG A 90 1.73 26.17 2.91
C ARG A 90 1.54 25.57 1.51
N VAL A 91 2.38 24.61 1.12
CA VAL A 91 2.28 23.92 -0.19
C VAL A 91 0.96 23.16 -0.31
N ARG A 92 0.50 22.50 0.75
CA ARG A 92 -0.82 21.84 0.80
C ARG A 92 -1.95 22.86 0.62
N ASP A 93 -1.91 23.98 1.35
CA ASP A 93 -2.93 25.02 1.29
C ASP A 93 -3.01 25.68 -0.09
N GLU A 94 -1.87 25.98 -0.71
CA GLU A 94 -1.78 26.46 -2.09
C GLU A 94 -2.47 25.50 -3.07
N GLY A 95 -2.22 24.19 -2.91
CA GLY A 95 -2.86 23.15 -3.71
C GLY A 95 -4.37 23.06 -3.53
N LEU A 96 -4.85 23.17 -2.29
CA LEU A 96 -6.28 23.20 -1.97
C LEU A 96 -6.97 24.45 -2.52
N VAL A 97 -6.33 25.61 -2.43
CA VAL A 97 -6.85 26.86 -3.03
C VAL A 97 -6.94 26.74 -4.55
N ALA A 98 -5.91 26.19 -5.20
CA ALA A 98 -5.86 26.05 -6.66
C ALA A 98 -7.03 25.23 -7.24
N ILE A 99 -7.58 24.30 -6.47
CA ILE A 99 -8.71 23.45 -6.86
C ILE A 99 -10.03 23.87 -6.20
N GLY A 100 -10.09 25.06 -5.58
CA GLY A 100 -11.32 25.60 -4.99
C GLY A 100 -11.80 24.90 -3.72
N ARG A 101 -10.91 24.22 -2.98
CA ARG A 101 -11.22 23.48 -1.74
C ARG A 101 -10.37 23.94 -0.54
N PRO A 102 -10.22 25.26 -0.27
CA PRO A 102 -9.43 25.73 0.86
C PRO A 102 -9.96 25.16 2.18
N GLY A 103 -9.07 24.70 3.05
CA GLY A 103 -9.45 24.19 4.38
C GLY A 103 -10.30 22.91 4.35
N VAL A 104 -10.17 22.08 3.32
CA VAL A 104 -10.88 20.79 3.20
C VAL A 104 -9.90 19.63 3.32
N MET A 105 -10.17 18.72 4.26
CA MET A 105 -9.59 17.37 4.27
C MET A 105 -10.62 16.36 3.78
N THR A 106 -10.18 15.37 3.02
CA THR A 106 -11.06 14.35 2.47
C THR A 106 -10.93 12.98 3.14
N TYR A 107 -11.96 12.15 3.02
CA TYR A 107 -11.95 10.73 3.38
C TYR A 107 -12.87 9.96 2.42
N SER A 108 -12.63 8.67 2.22
CA SER A 108 -13.56 7.79 1.49
C SER A 108 -14.36 6.93 2.46
N ARG A 109 -15.70 6.93 2.33
CA ARG A 109 -16.56 6.04 3.14
C ARG A 109 -16.70 4.69 2.44
N LYS A 110 -16.07 3.66 3.02
CA LYS A 110 -15.94 2.35 2.38
C LYS A 110 -16.43 1.16 3.22
N VAL A 111 -16.62 0.03 2.54
CA VAL A 111 -16.49 -1.29 3.16
C VAL A 111 -15.20 -1.97 2.71
N PHE A 112 -14.60 -2.76 3.59
CA PHE A 112 -13.41 -3.56 3.30
C PHE A 112 -13.82 -5.01 3.05
N ILE A 113 -13.49 -5.55 1.89
CA ILE A 113 -13.83 -6.91 1.46
C ILE A 113 -12.54 -7.71 1.24
N PRO A 114 -12.10 -8.51 2.24
CA PRO A 114 -10.89 -9.31 2.15
C PRO A 114 -11.16 -10.58 1.31
N LEU A 115 -11.13 -10.46 -0.02
CA LEU A 115 -11.61 -11.50 -0.93
C LEU A 115 -10.92 -12.85 -0.67
N THR A 116 -9.64 -12.83 -0.31
CA THR A 116 -8.91 -13.94 0.30
C THR A 116 -7.81 -13.39 1.19
N THR A 117 -7.47 -14.12 2.25
CA THR A 117 -6.27 -13.84 3.08
C THR A 117 -5.10 -14.76 2.73
N LEU A 118 -5.22 -15.62 1.70
CA LEU A 118 -4.06 -16.33 1.17
C LEU A 118 -3.19 -15.36 0.36
N CYS A 119 -1.88 -15.57 0.41
CA CYS A 119 -0.91 -14.78 -0.34
C CYS A 119 0.30 -15.64 -0.71
N ARG A 120 0.95 -15.36 -1.84
CA ARG A 120 2.25 -15.98 -2.16
C ARG A 120 3.41 -15.36 -1.38
N ASP A 121 3.31 -14.07 -1.06
CA ASP A 121 4.30 -13.35 -0.26
C ASP A 121 4.37 -13.77 1.21
N ARG A 122 5.41 -13.29 1.89
CA ARG A 122 5.72 -13.54 3.30
C ARG A 122 6.22 -12.28 4.01
N CYS A 123 5.60 -11.13 3.75
CA CYS A 123 6.03 -9.85 4.34
C CYS A 123 6.08 -9.95 5.86
N HIS A 124 7.23 -9.65 6.46
CA HIS A 124 7.48 -9.91 7.89
C HIS A 124 6.63 -9.06 8.85
N TYR A 125 6.10 -7.93 8.38
CA TYR A 125 5.18 -7.05 9.13
C TYR A 125 3.69 -7.37 8.92
N CYS A 126 3.34 -8.26 7.99
CA CYS A 126 1.96 -8.41 7.54
C CYS A 126 1.19 -9.44 8.36
N ILE A 127 0.16 -9.01 9.07
CA ILE A 127 -0.76 -9.89 9.82
C ILE A 127 -1.95 -10.38 8.97
N PHE A 128 -2.16 -9.78 7.80
CA PHE A 128 -3.31 -10.05 6.94
C PHE A 128 -3.33 -11.48 6.39
N VAL A 129 -2.16 -12.10 6.23
CA VAL A 129 -2.00 -13.37 5.52
C VAL A 129 -2.27 -14.57 6.43
N ASP A 130 -3.14 -15.48 5.97
CA ASP A 130 -3.34 -16.81 6.52
C ASP A 130 -2.70 -17.88 5.60
N THR A 131 -2.38 -19.04 6.17
CA THR A 131 -2.09 -20.28 5.43
C THR A 131 -3.37 -21.12 5.27
N PRO A 132 -3.43 -22.05 4.30
CA PRO A 132 -4.58 -22.96 4.17
C PRO A 132 -4.92 -23.70 5.46
N GLY A 133 -3.89 -24.15 6.20
CA GLY A 133 -4.07 -24.79 7.50
C GLY A 133 -4.64 -23.87 8.59
N GLN A 134 -4.33 -22.57 8.56
CA GLN A 134 -4.93 -21.58 9.46
C GLN A 134 -6.39 -21.30 9.09
N LEU A 135 -6.71 -21.16 7.81
CA LEU A 135 -8.09 -20.98 7.34
C LEU A 135 -8.97 -22.17 7.75
N LEU A 136 -8.49 -23.40 7.58
CA LEU A 136 -9.19 -24.61 7.99
C LEU A 136 -9.48 -24.61 9.50
N LYS A 137 -8.49 -24.26 10.33
CA LYS A 137 -8.65 -24.16 11.79
C LYS A 137 -9.62 -23.05 12.21
N GLN A 138 -9.68 -21.97 11.44
CA GLN A 138 -10.58 -20.84 11.69
C GLN A 138 -11.98 -21.04 11.07
N HIS A 139 -12.21 -22.15 10.37
CA HIS A 139 -13.43 -22.40 9.59
C HIS A 139 -13.74 -21.26 8.58
N LYS A 140 -12.69 -20.68 8.00
CA LYS A 140 -12.79 -19.66 6.95
C LYS A 140 -12.64 -20.30 5.56
N PRO A 141 -13.35 -19.78 4.54
CA PRO A 141 -13.19 -20.27 3.18
C PRO A 141 -11.87 -19.79 2.57
N THR A 142 -11.39 -20.47 1.53
CA THR A 142 -10.22 -20.08 0.73
C THR A 142 -10.38 -18.69 0.11
N TYR A 143 -11.58 -18.41 -0.42
CA TYR A 143 -12.02 -17.11 -0.89
C TYR A 143 -13.42 -16.82 -0.35
N MET A 144 -13.76 -15.56 -0.14
CA MET A 144 -15.14 -15.17 0.08
C MET A 144 -15.99 -15.55 -1.15
N SER A 145 -17.14 -16.17 -0.93
CA SER A 145 -18.10 -16.42 -2.01
C SER A 145 -18.77 -15.14 -2.49
N ARG A 146 -19.35 -15.15 -3.69
CA ARG A 146 -20.16 -14.04 -4.22
C ARG A 146 -21.23 -13.58 -3.22
N GLU A 147 -21.90 -14.50 -2.56
CA GLU A 147 -22.93 -14.21 -1.58
C GLU A 147 -22.38 -13.46 -0.36
N GLN A 148 -21.21 -13.89 0.15
CA GLN A 148 -20.54 -13.23 1.26
C GLN A 148 -20.06 -11.82 0.87
N VAL A 149 -19.47 -11.67 -0.32
CA VAL A 149 -19.05 -10.39 -0.87
C VAL A 149 -20.24 -9.42 -0.97
N LEU A 150 -21.33 -9.85 -1.61
CA LEU A 150 -22.52 -9.03 -1.79
C LEU A 150 -23.25 -8.74 -0.47
N ALA A 151 -23.18 -9.64 0.51
CA ALA A 151 -23.74 -9.38 1.84
C ALA A 151 -23.04 -8.21 2.52
N VAL A 152 -21.70 -8.16 2.49
CA VAL A 152 -20.92 -7.03 3.04
C VAL A 152 -21.21 -5.75 2.25
N ALA A 153 -21.20 -5.82 0.92
CA ALA A 153 -21.47 -4.67 0.06
C ALA A 153 -22.86 -4.06 0.31
N ARG A 154 -23.92 -4.88 0.43
CA ARG A 154 -25.28 -4.42 0.72
C ARG A 154 -25.41 -3.78 2.11
N GLN A 155 -24.70 -4.31 3.11
CA GLN A 155 -24.64 -3.69 4.44
C GLN A 155 -23.92 -2.33 4.39
N GLY A 156 -22.82 -2.24 3.64
CA GLY A 156 -22.11 -0.99 3.38
C GLY A 156 -22.99 0.06 2.70
N GLN A 157 -23.69 -0.33 1.64
CA GLN A 157 -24.66 0.51 0.92
C GLN A 157 -25.76 1.03 1.86
N ALA A 158 -26.30 0.17 2.74
CA ALA A 158 -27.31 0.56 3.73
C ALA A 158 -26.79 1.63 4.72
N LEU A 159 -25.49 1.62 5.01
CA LEU A 159 -24.79 2.60 5.83
C LEU A 159 -24.26 3.82 5.04
N GLY A 160 -24.60 3.91 3.75
CA GLY A 160 -24.24 5.04 2.89
C GLY A 160 -22.80 5.04 2.40
N CYS A 161 -22.08 3.91 2.51
CA CYS A 161 -20.78 3.75 1.85
C CYS A 161 -20.93 3.95 0.35
N LYS A 162 -19.87 4.46 -0.30
CA LYS A 162 -19.80 4.63 -1.76
C LYS A 162 -18.68 3.80 -2.37
N GLU A 163 -17.73 3.35 -1.56
CA GLU A 163 -16.61 2.53 -1.99
C GLU A 163 -16.72 1.10 -1.45
N ALA A 164 -16.38 0.13 -2.28
CA ALA A 164 -16.08 -1.24 -1.88
C ALA A 164 -14.60 -1.53 -2.16
N LEU A 165 -13.80 -1.56 -1.11
CA LEU A 165 -12.39 -1.89 -1.21
C LEU A 165 -12.22 -3.40 -1.27
N LEU A 166 -11.81 -3.94 -2.42
CA LEU A 166 -11.37 -5.31 -2.56
C LEU A 166 -9.87 -5.38 -2.25
N THR A 167 -9.51 -6.12 -1.21
CA THR A 167 -8.11 -6.36 -0.83
C THR A 167 -7.88 -7.85 -0.65
N LEU A 168 -6.69 -8.31 -1.04
CA LEU A 168 -6.33 -9.72 -1.04
C LEU A 168 -4.81 -9.86 -1.02
N GLY A 169 -4.34 -11.08 -0.78
CA GLY A 169 -2.93 -11.40 -1.01
C GLY A 169 -2.64 -11.62 -2.50
N ASP A 170 -1.40 -11.35 -2.90
CA ASP A 170 -0.94 -11.50 -4.26
C ASP A 170 -0.87 -12.98 -4.67
N ARG A 171 -1.47 -13.28 -5.83
CA ARG A 171 -1.44 -14.57 -6.56
C ARG A 171 -1.30 -15.81 -5.66
N PRO A 172 -2.21 -16.02 -4.69
CA PRO A 172 -2.12 -17.17 -3.79
C PRO A 172 -2.09 -18.50 -4.54
N GLU A 173 -2.69 -18.58 -5.72
CA GLU A 173 -2.73 -19.76 -6.59
C GLU A 173 -1.38 -20.22 -7.13
N ASP A 174 -0.33 -19.38 -7.06
CA ASP A 174 1.03 -19.75 -7.43
C ASP A 174 1.79 -20.46 -6.31
N ARG A 175 1.33 -20.31 -5.06
CA ARG A 175 1.95 -20.91 -3.88
C ARG A 175 1.10 -22.03 -3.28
N TRP A 176 -0.22 -21.87 -3.29
CA TRP A 176 -1.16 -22.73 -2.58
C TRP A 176 -2.03 -23.51 -3.58
N PRO A 177 -1.85 -24.84 -3.68
CA PRO A 177 -2.69 -25.69 -4.52
C PRO A 177 -4.18 -25.58 -4.19
N GLU A 178 -4.53 -25.31 -2.92
CA GLU A 178 -5.91 -25.09 -2.47
C GLU A 178 -6.54 -23.85 -3.12
N ALA A 179 -5.74 -22.80 -3.35
CA ALA A 179 -6.20 -21.60 -4.04
C ALA A 179 -6.44 -21.88 -5.53
N ARG A 180 -5.52 -22.61 -6.18
CA ARG A 180 -5.67 -23.05 -7.58
C ARG A 180 -6.90 -23.94 -7.76
N ALA A 181 -7.04 -24.97 -6.93
CA ALA A 181 -8.17 -25.90 -6.99
C ALA A 181 -9.51 -25.18 -6.81
N TRP A 182 -9.58 -24.23 -5.87
CA TRP A 182 -10.79 -23.43 -5.67
C TRP A 182 -11.15 -22.61 -6.92
N LEU A 183 -10.17 -21.94 -7.56
CA LEU A 183 -10.40 -21.18 -8.77
C LEU A 183 -10.89 -22.07 -9.93
N ASP A 184 -10.27 -23.24 -10.13
CA ASP A 184 -10.66 -24.21 -11.16
C ASP A 184 -12.10 -24.71 -10.93
N GLU A 185 -12.47 -25.00 -9.68
CA GLU A 185 -13.84 -25.41 -9.30
C GLU A 185 -14.88 -24.31 -9.55
N GLN A 186 -14.50 -23.04 -9.37
CA GLN A 186 -15.37 -21.89 -9.65
C GLN A 186 -15.33 -21.45 -11.12
N GLY A 187 -14.45 -22.04 -11.93
CA GLY A 187 -14.31 -21.73 -13.36
C GLY A 187 -13.52 -20.46 -13.67
N TYR A 188 -12.63 -20.01 -12.78
CA TYR A 188 -11.76 -18.84 -12.99
C TYR A 188 -10.34 -19.27 -13.31
N ALA A 189 -9.70 -18.62 -14.29
CA ALA A 189 -8.31 -18.89 -14.67
C ALA A 189 -7.30 -18.28 -13.67
N SER A 190 -7.68 -17.21 -12.97
CA SER A 190 -6.83 -16.53 -12.00
C SER A 190 -7.63 -15.86 -10.89
N THR A 191 -6.94 -15.52 -9.80
CA THR A 191 -7.52 -14.69 -8.72
C THR A 191 -8.02 -13.35 -9.25
N LEU A 192 -7.29 -12.73 -10.18
CA LEU A 192 -7.65 -11.42 -10.73
C LEU A 192 -8.90 -11.47 -11.62
N GLU A 193 -9.15 -12.58 -12.30
CA GLU A 193 -10.42 -12.78 -13.02
C GLU A 193 -11.61 -12.80 -12.04
N TYR A 194 -11.45 -13.48 -10.89
CA TYR A 194 -12.46 -13.50 -9.83
C TYR A 194 -12.66 -12.12 -9.19
N VAL A 195 -11.58 -11.36 -8.96
CA VAL A 195 -11.65 -9.95 -8.51
C VAL A 195 -12.51 -9.13 -9.48
N GLY A 196 -12.27 -9.26 -10.78
CA GLY A 196 -13.05 -8.56 -11.80
C GLY A 196 -14.54 -8.93 -11.80
N ASP A 197 -14.88 -10.21 -11.61
CA ASP A 197 -16.29 -10.62 -11.51
C ASP A 197 -16.97 -10.06 -10.26
N MET A 198 -16.27 -10.09 -9.11
CA MET A 198 -16.80 -9.53 -7.86
C MET A 198 -16.96 -8.01 -7.94
N ALA A 199 -16.01 -7.30 -8.54
CA ALA A 199 -16.11 -5.86 -8.76
C ALA A 199 -17.34 -5.49 -9.61
N ARG A 200 -17.54 -6.19 -10.74
CA ARG A 200 -18.75 -6.03 -11.58
C ARG A 200 -20.03 -6.34 -10.81
N ALA A 201 -20.04 -7.42 -10.04
CA ALA A 201 -21.17 -7.81 -9.22
C ALA A 201 -21.56 -6.74 -8.19
N ILE A 202 -20.57 -6.21 -7.47
CA ILE A 202 -20.75 -5.17 -6.46
C ILE A 202 -21.34 -3.91 -7.10
N ALA A 203 -20.72 -3.42 -8.19
CA ALA A 203 -21.20 -2.23 -8.88
C ALA A 203 -22.63 -2.41 -9.40
N ALA A 204 -22.91 -3.53 -10.07
CA ALA A 204 -24.23 -3.78 -10.64
C ALA A 204 -25.33 -3.96 -9.57
N GLU A 205 -25.06 -4.70 -8.50
CA GLU A 205 -26.09 -5.11 -7.54
C GLU A 205 -26.24 -4.16 -6.34
N THR A 206 -25.26 -3.29 -6.07
CA THR A 206 -25.28 -2.38 -4.91
C THR A 206 -25.02 -0.93 -5.29
N GLY A 207 -24.48 -0.66 -6.48
CA GLY A 207 -24.05 0.67 -6.89
C GLY A 207 -22.75 1.15 -6.22
N LEU A 208 -22.19 0.42 -5.25
CA LEU A 208 -20.88 0.76 -4.68
C LEU A 208 -19.81 0.76 -5.77
N LEU A 209 -18.88 1.71 -5.70
CA LEU A 209 -17.74 1.81 -6.60
C LEU A 209 -16.60 0.92 -6.09
N PRO A 210 -16.15 -0.08 -6.87
CA PRO A 210 -15.02 -0.90 -6.46
C PRO A 210 -13.71 -0.10 -6.46
N HIS A 211 -12.88 -0.31 -5.43
CA HIS A 211 -11.46 0.01 -5.44
C HIS A 211 -10.69 -1.30 -5.36
N LEU A 212 -9.75 -1.54 -6.28
CA LEU A 212 -9.03 -2.81 -6.32
C LEU A 212 -7.61 -2.62 -5.77
N ASN A 213 -7.29 -3.34 -4.70
CA ASN A 213 -5.92 -3.53 -4.21
C ASN A 213 -5.53 -5.01 -4.31
N PRO A 214 -5.34 -5.56 -5.54
CA PRO A 214 -5.20 -7.00 -5.72
C PRO A 214 -3.74 -7.49 -5.84
N GLY A 215 -2.77 -6.60 -5.58
CA GLY A 215 -1.36 -6.93 -5.72
C GLY A 215 -0.79 -6.65 -7.10
N ILE A 216 0.26 -7.39 -7.47
CA ILE A 216 0.94 -7.23 -8.76
C ILE A 216 0.06 -7.66 -9.94
N MET A 217 -0.12 -6.74 -10.89
CA MET A 217 -0.86 -6.93 -12.14
C MET A 217 0.06 -6.77 -13.34
N THR A 218 -0.18 -7.57 -14.38
CA THR A 218 0.39 -7.33 -15.71
C THR A 218 -0.43 -6.29 -16.46
N ARG A 219 0.08 -5.80 -17.59
CA ARG A 219 -0.66 -4.86 -18.44
C ARG A 219 -2.01 -5.41 -18.91
N ASP A 220 -2.06 -6.66 -19.36
CA ASP A 220 -3.32 -7.28 -19.82
C ASP A 220 -4.34 -7.39 -18.67
N GLU A 221 -3.87 -7.62 -17.44
CA GLU A 221 -4.73 -7.70 -16.27
C GLU A 221 -5.23 -6.31 -15.83
N LEU A 222 -4.41 -5.26 -15.95
CA LEU A 222 -4.85 -3.87 -15.77
C LEU A 222 -5.94 -3.52 -16.78
N ASP A 223 -5.75 -3.86 -18.06
CA ASP A 223 -6.73 -3.60 -19.12
C ASP A 223 -8.04 -4.38 -18.87
N MET A 224 -7.95 -5.63 -18.37
CA MET A 224 -9.11 -6.44 -17.98
C MET A 224 -9.87 -5.83 -16.79
N LEU A 225 -9.16 -5.29 -15.80
CA LEU A 225 -9.77 -4.78 -14.57
C LEU A 225 -10.25 -3.34 -14.69
N ARG A 226 -9.66 -2.53 -15.57
CA ARG A 226 -9.97 -1.10 -15.74
C ARG A 226 -11.48 -0.81 -15.94
N PRO A 227 -12.25 -1.61 -16.69
CA PRO A 227 -13.70 -1.41 -16.82
C PRO A 227 -14.52 -1.67 -15.55
N THR A 228 -13.91 -2.24 -14.51
CA THR A 228 -14.64 -2.74 -13.33
C THR A 228 -14.55 -1.82 -12.11
N ALA A 229 -13.66 -0.81 -12.13
CA ALA A 229 -13.36 0.03 -10.97
C ALA A 229 -12.93 1.44 -11.42
N PRO A 230 -13.32 2.51 -10.71
CA PRO A 230 -12.82 3.86 -11.00
C PRO A 230 -11.34 4.05 -10.65
N SER A 231 -10.83 3.25 -9.72
CA SER A 231 -9.43 3.31 -9.28
C SER A 231 -8.94 1.97 -8.74
N MET A 232 -7.62 1.84 -8.73
CA MET A 232 -6.91 0.68 -8.18
C MET A 232 -5.72 1.16 -7.35
N GLY A 233 -5.04 0.24 -6.68
CA GLY A 233 -3.87 0.61 -5.92
C GLY A 233 -2.94 -0.56 -5.61
N VAL A 234 -1.70 -0.16 -5.32
CA VAL A 234 -0.68 -1.03 -4.74
C VAL A 234 0.30 -0.14 -3.98
N MET A 235 0.64 -0.50 -2.75
CA MET A 235 1.73 0.20 -2.05
C MET A 235 3.07 -0.17 -2.69
N LEU A 236 3.88 0.84 -3.02
CA LEU A 236 5.30 0.67 -3.35
C LEU A 236 6.07 0.20 -2.11
N GLU A 237 5.68 0.71 -0.93
CA GLU A 237 6.33 0.49 0.37
C GLU A 237 7.71 1.14 0.46
N THR A 238 8.64 0.73 -0.40
CA THR A 238 10.04 1.18 -0.41
C THR A 238 10.73 0.73 -1.70
N THR A 239 11.73 1.48 -2.15
CA THR A 239 12.66 1.07 -3.22
C THR A 239 13.89 0.32 -2.71
N SER A 240 13.96 0.02 -1.40
CA SER A 240 15.15 -0.56 -0.79
C SER A 240 15.44 -1.97 -1.28
N ARG A 241 16.53 -2.13 -2.04
CA ARG A 241 17.05 -3.46 -2.42
C ARG A 241 17.49 -4.28 -1.23
N ARG A 242 18.07 -3.63 -0.24
CA ARG A 242 18.48 -4.28 1.01
C ARG A 242 17.31 -5.00 1.66
N LEU A 243 16.16 -4.33 1.77
CA LEU A 243 14.98 -4.91 2.43
C LEU A 243 14.38 -6.12 1.71
N TYR A 244 14.55 -6.18 0.39
CA TYR A 244 14.06 -7.26 -0.46
C TYR A 244 15.06 -8.43 -0.58
N GLU A 245 16.35 -8.14 -0.75
CA GLU A 245 17.36 -9.15 -1.13
C GLU A 245 18.02 -9.83 0.07
N GLU A 246 18.18 -9.14 1.20
CA GLU A 246 18.97 -9.65 2.33
C GLU A 246 18.15 -10.57 3.26
N PRO A 247 18.66 -11.77 3.59
CA PRO A 247 18.00 -12.66 4.55
C PRO A 247 17.69 -11.98 5.89
N GLY A 248 16.44 -12.14 6.34
CA GLY A 248 15.96 -11.58 7.60
C GLY A 248 15.31 -10.19 7.47
N GLN A 249 15.48 -9.51 6.34
CA GLN A 249 14.79 -8.24 6.10
C GLN A 249 13.32 -8.44 5.74
N VAL A 250 12.55 -7.35 5.82
CA VAL A 250 11.08 -7.40 5.92
C VAL A 250 10.36 -7.90 4.67
N HIS A 251 11.00 -7.78 3.51
CA HIS A 251 10.48 -8.25 2.22
C HIS A 251 11.20 -9.49 1.71
N PHE A 252 12.19 -10.01 2.44
CA PHE A 252 12.91 -11.20 2.04
C PHE A 252 11.97 -12.41 1.87
N GLY A 253 12.03 -13.05 0.70
CA GLY A 253 11.16 -14.17 0.36
C GLY A 253 9.72 -13.78 -0.02
N SER A 254 9.47 -12.51 -0.32
CA SER A 254 8.21 -12.00 -0.88
C SER A 254 8.44 -11.52 -2.33
N PRO A 255 8.26 -12.39 -3.35
CA PRO A 255 8.62 -12.07 -4.74
C PRO A 255 7.92 -10.83 -5.29
N ASP A 256 6.71 -10.51 -4.82
CA ASP A 256 5.99 -9.32 -5.29
C ASP A 256 6.45 -8.02 -4.63
N LYS A 257 7.37 -8.08 -3.66
CA LYS A 257 7.96 -6.91 -3.01
C LYS A 257 9.29 -6.48 -3.64
N ASP A 258 9.64 -7.04 -4.80
CA ASP A 258 10.73 -6.52 -5.62
C ASP A 258 10.43 -5.07 -6.05
N PRO A 259 11.30 -4.09 -5.70
CA PRO A 259 11.12 -2.70 -6.10
C PRO A 259 10.92 -2.49 -7.61
N ASP A 260 11.63 -3.22 -8.46
CA ASP A 260 11.51 -3.04 -9.91
C ASP A 260 10.14 -3.51 -10.42
N VAL A 261 9.62 -4.61 -9.85
CA VAL A 261 8.31 -5.14 -10.23
C VAL A 261 7.21 -4.16 -9.81
N ARG A 262 7.31 -3.59 -8.61
CA ARG A 262 6.37 -2.58 -8.10
C ARG A 262 6.41 -1.30 -8.94
N LEU A 263 7.60 -0.78 -9.22
CA LEU A 263 7.76 0.41 -10.07
C LEU A 263 7.26 0.15 -11.50
N ARG A 264 7.54 -1.03 -12.05
CA ARG A 264 7.05 -1.42 -13.37
C ARG A 264 5.53 -1.46 -13.44
N LEU A 265 4.86 -2.01 -12.42
CA LEU A 265 3.41 -1.98 -12.34
C LEU A 265 2.86 -0.55 -12.33
N LEU A 266 3.49 0.37 -11.60
CA LEU A 266 3.07 1.77 -11.58
C LEU A 266 3.25 2.43 -12.96
N GLU A 267 4.32 2.12 -13.70
CA GLU A 267 4.45 2.56 -15.10
C GLU A 267 3.33 1.99 -15.98
N ASP A 268 3.07 0.68 -15.89
CA ASP A 268 2.05 0.00 -16.69
C ASP A 268 0.63 0.52 -16.37
N ALA A 269 0.34 0.86 -15.12
CA ALA A 269 -0.92 1.47 -14.69
C ALA A 269 -1.10 2.90 -15.26
N GLY A 270 0.00 3.66 -15.34
CA GLY A 270 0.02 4.97 -15.99
C GLY A 270 -0.28 4.88 -17.47
N GLU A 271 0.38 3.96 -18.17
CA GLU A 271 0.12 3.70 -19.59
C GLU A 271 -1.31 3.17 -19.85
N ALA A 272 -1.88 2.44 -18.90
CA ALA A 272 -3.27 1.96 -18.94
C ALA A 272 -4.30 3.04 -18.55
N ARG A 273 -3.85 4.23 -18.11
CA ARG A 273 -4.70 5.32 -17.62
C ARG A 273 -5.64 4.89 -16.50
N VAL A 274 -5.11 4.17 -15.51
CA VAL A 274 -5.84 3.79 -14.31
C VAL A 274 -5.52 4.82 -13.21
N PRO A 275 -6.50 5.54 -12.64
CA PRO A 275 -6.28 6.31 -11.43
C PRO A 275 -5.77 5.39 -10.31
N PHE A 276 -4.57 5.66 -9.82
CA PHE A 276 -3.83 4.69 -9.03
C PHE A 276 -3.40 5.25 -7.68
N THR A 277 -3.63 4.48 -6.62
CA THR A 277 -3.20 4.81 -5.26
C THR A 277 -1.95 4.00 -4.93
N THR A 278 -0.92 4.68 -4.42
CA THR A 278 0.33 4.05 -4.00
C THR A 278 0.93 4.82 -2.82
N GLY A 279 2.14 4.48 -2.40
CA GLY A 279 2.74 5.13 -1.23
C GLY A 279 3.92 4.38 -0.65
N ILE A 280 4.44 4.91 0.45
CA ILE A 280 5.56 4.35 1.20
C ILE A 280 5.13 3.87 2.59
N LEU A 281 5.87 2.92 3.13
CA LEU A 281 5.83 2.56 4.55
C LEU A 281 7.02 3.18 5.27
N VAL A 282 6.75 3.72 6.45
CA VAL A 282 7.73 4.35 7.32
C VAL A 282 7.93 3.50 8.56
N GLY A 283 9.17 3.13 8.88
CA GLY A 283 9.53 2.36 10.07
C GLY A 283 9.56 0.85 9.87
N ILE A 284 9.70 0.37 8.62
CA ILE A 284 9.90 -1.06 8.31
C ILE A 284 11.38 -1.45 8.21
N GLY A 285 12.28 -0.56 8.61
CA GLY A 285 13.74 -0.77 8.60
C GLY A 285 14.44 -0.14 7.40
N GLU A 286 13.73 0.61 6.57
CA GLU A 286 14.27 1.43 5.49
C GLU A 286 15.09 2.62 6.03
N THR A 287 16.06 3.09 5.26
CA THR A 287 16.85 4.29 5.58
C THR A 287 16.16 5.57 5.11
N LEU A 288 16.62 6.74 5.56
CA LEU A 288 16.15 8.03 5.03
C LEU A 288 16.38 8.14 3.52
N ARG A 289 17.51 7.58 3.03
CA ARG A 289 17.79 7.48 1.60
C ARG A 289 16.74 6.67 0.85
N ASP A 290 16.39 5.49 1.36
CA ASP A 290 15.37 4.64 0.74
C ASP A 290 14.02 5.37 0.64
N ARG A 291 13.62 6.12 1.68
CA ARG A 291 12.40 6.95 1.67
C ARG A 291 12.48 8.05 0.61
N ALA A 292 13.60 8.78 0.55
CA ALA A 292 13.83 9.85 -0.41
C ALA A 292 13.78 9.35 -1.86
N GLU A 293 14.48 8.24 -2.16
CA GLU A 293 14.49 7.62 -3.48
C GLU A 293 13.10 7.11 -3.88
N SER A 294 12.37 6.51 -2.93
CA SER A 294 10.99 6.05 -3.17
C SER A 294 10.07 7.21 -3.55
N LEU A 295 10.09 8.31 -2.81
CA LEU A 295 9.25 9.48 -3.07
C LEU A 295 9.60 10.15 -4.41
N VAL A 296 10.89 10.28 -4.72
CA VAL A 296 11.33 10.85 -6.00
C VAL A 296 10.96 9.94 -7.17
N ALA A 297 11.09 8.61 -7.05
CA ALA A 297 10.65 7.67 -8.08
C ALA A 297 9.13 7.78 -8.34
N LEU A 298 8.32 7.94 -7.27
CA LEU A 298 6.89 8.17 -7.39
C LEU A 298 6.57 9.51 -8.08
N ARG A 299 7.28 10.59 -7.75
CA ARG A 299 7.14 11.86 -8.49
C ARG A 299 7.45 11.67 -9.96
N GLU A 300 8.56 11.02 -10.30
CA GLU A 300 8.96 10.84 -11.69
C GLU A 300 7.92 10.06 -12.51
N ILE A 301 7.31 9.04 -11.91
CA ILE A 301 6.18 8.31 -12.52
C ILE A 301 4.97 9.22 -12.69
N GLN A 302 4.67 10.06 -11.69
CA GLN A 302 3.58 11.02 -11.78
C GLN A 302 3.83 12.08 -12.87
N ASP A 303 5.05 12.58 -13.01
CA ASP A 303 5.41 13.55 -14.04
C ASP A 303 5.25 12.97 -15.45
N ARG A 304 5.52 11.66 -15.62
CA ARG A 304 5.34 10.95 -16.89
C ARG A 304 3.87 10.71 -17.24
N HIS A 305 3.06 10.26 -16.27
CA HIS A 305 1.75 9.67 -16.55
C HIS A 305 0.56 10.40 -15.94
N GLY A 306 0.77 11.18 -14.88
CA GLY A 306 -0.29 11.93 -14.19
C GLY A 306 -1.35 11.06 -13.49
N HIS A 307 -1.13 9.75 -13.36
CA HIS A 307 -2.13 8.77 -12.96
C HIS A 307 -2.16 8.47 -11.45
N LEU A 308 -1.11 8.82 -10.70
CA LEU A 308 -1.08 8.66 -9.26
C LEU A 308 -2.02 9.69 -8.65
N GLN A 309 -3.15 9.22 -8.12
CA GLN A 309 -4.17 10.10 -7.56
C GLN A 309 -3.89 10.49 -6.11
N GLU A 310 -3.09 9.67 -5.42
CA GLU A 310 -2.86 9.74 -3.98
C GLU A 310 -1.55 9.04 -3.62
N ILE A 311 -0.76 9.69 -2.75
CA ILE A 311 0.41 9.10 -2.10
C ILE A 311 0.08 8.87 -0.63
N ILE A 312 0.05 7.59 -0.24
CA ILE A 312 -0.10 7.16 1.14
C ILE A 312 1.26 7.20 1.82
N VAL A 313 1.34 7.92 2.94
CA VAL A 313 2.46 7.80 3.87
C VAL A 313 1.93 7.07 5.09
N GLN A 314 2.30 5.79 5.21
CA GLN A 314 1.79 4.94 6.28
C GLN A 314 2.92 4.59 7.25
N ASN A 315 2.68 4.80 8.54
CA ASN A 315 3.58 4.35 9.58
C ASN A 315 3.43 2.84 9.88
N PHE A 316 4.56 2.20 10.17
CA PHE A 316 4.61 0.87 10.71
C PHE A 316 4.10 0.86 12.15
N ARG A 317 3.23 -0.10 12.42
CA ARG A 317 2.78 -0.48 13.76
C ARG A 317 3.04 -1.96 13.95
N ALA A 318 3.76 -2.32 15.00
CA ALA A 318 4.11 -3.69 15.33
C ALA A 318 2.86 -4.49 15.69
N LYS A 319 2.83 -5.74 15.21
CA LYS A 319 1.64 -6.59 15.34
C LYS A 319 2.00 -7.95 15.91
N PRO A 320 1.22 -8.49 16.86
CA PRO A 320 1.45 -9.82 17.37
C PRO A 320 1.32 -10.86 16.26
N ARG A 321 2.09 -11.96 16.38
CA ARG A 321 2.08 -13.08 15.40
C ARG A 321 2.63 -12.72 14.02
N THR A 322 3.45 -11.66 13.95
CA THR A 322 4.27 -11.33 12.78
C THR A 322 5.75 -11.55 13.13
N ALA A 323 6.62 -11.67 12.14
CA ALA A 323 8.06 -11.78 12.39
C ALA A 323 8.64 -10.47 12.97
N MET A 324 7.95 -9.35 12.78
CA MET A 324 8.29 -8.03 13.34
C MET A 324 7.48 -7.67 14.59
N GLN A 325 6.88 -8.64 15.29
CA GLN A 325 6.05 -8.34 16.46
C GLN A 325 6.80 -7.62 17.59
N ASP A 326 8.12 -7.80 17.69
CA ASP A 326 8.99 -7.19 18.70
C ASP A 326 9.76 -5.98 18.16
N ALA A 327 9.53 -5.58 16.90
CA ALA A 327 10.11 -4.35 16.35
C ALA A 327 9.41 -3.13 16.97
N PRO A 328 10.11 -1.99 17.13
CA PRO A 328 9.46 -0.76 17.56
C PRO A 328 8.48 -0.26 16.50
N ASP A 329 7.40 0.38 16.93
CA ASP A 329 6.57 1.22 16.05
C ASP A 329 7.42 2.31 15.38
N ALA A 330 6.96 2.84 14.26
CA ALA A 330 7.59 4.00 13.65
C ALA A 330 7.63 5.18 14.62
N ASP A 331 8.78 5.86 14.67
CA ASP A 331 8.92 7.09 15.46
C ASP A 331 8.01 8.19 14.90
N LEU A 332 7.36 8.94 15.80
CA LEU A 332 6.39 9.96 15.42
C LEU A 332 7.05 11.14 14.68
N VAL A 333 8.23 11.59 15.11
CA VAL A 333 8.92 12.72 14.46
C VAL A 333 9.38 12.30 13.06
N GLU A 334 9.95 11.11 12.93
CA GLU A 334 10.33 10.57 11.62
C GLU A 334 9.13 10.41 10.69
N TYR A 335 7.99 9.93 11.20
CA TYR A 335 6.77 9.76 10.41
C TYR A 335 6.20 11.09 9.94
N VAL A 336 6.11 12.08 10.82
CA VAL A 336 5.63 13.44 10.49
C VAL A 336 6.56 14.12 9.48
N ALA A 337 7.88 13.95 9.61
CA ALA A 337 8.84 14.43 8.62
C ALA A 337 8.62 13.76 7.24
N ALA A 338 8.36 12.44 7.21
CA ALA A 338 8.08 11.73 5.96
C ALA A 338 6.80 12.24 5.26
N VAL A 339 5.75 12.57 6.02
CA VAL A 339 4.53 13.19 5.46
C VAL A 339 4.84 14.55 4.84
N ALA A 340 5.61 15.39 5.55
CA ALA A 340 6.01 16.72 5.06
C ALA A 340 6.89 16.64 3.82
N VAL A 341 7.87 15.74 3.80
CA VAL A 341 8.75 15.54 2.65
C VAL A 341 7.96 14.98 1.46
N ALA A 342 7.02 14.05 1.67
CA ALA A 342 6.14 13.58 0.60
C ALA A 342 5.34 14.73 -0.02
N ARG A 343 4.79 15.65 0.78
CA ARG A 343 4.12 16.86 0.29
C ARG A 343 5.05 17.73 -0.56
N LEU A 344 6.28 17.98 -0.11
CA LEU A 344 7.23 18.85 -0.82
C LEU A 344 7.77 18.20 -2.10
N VAL A 345 8.07 16.90 -2.07
CA VAL A 345 8.54 16.14 -3.23
C VAL A 345 7.46 16.06 -4.29
N MET A 346 6.21 15.75 -3.91
CA MET A 346 5.11 15.56 -4.87
C MET A 346 4.41 16.86 -5.28
N GLY A 347 4.65 17.96 -4.55
CA GLY A 347 4.11 19.28 -4.83
C GLY A 347 2.67 19.50 -4.35
N SER A 348 2.14 20.69 -4.68
CA SER A 348 0.84 21.18 -4.19
C SER A 348 -0.36 20.43 -4.77
N ALA A 349 -0.26 19.93 -6.00
CA ALA A 349 -1.36 19.24 -6.66
C ALA A 349 -1.66 17.86 -6.06
N MET A 350 -0.63 17.13 -5.59
CA MET A 350 -0.79 15.76 -5.10
C MET A 350 -1.70 15.67 -3.86
N ARG A 351 -2.37 14.53 -3.68
CA ARG A 351 -3.09 14.22 -2.43
C ARG A 351 -2.20 13.37 -1.54
N ILE A 352 -2.01 13.80 -0.31
CA ILE A 352 -1.16 13.10 0.67
C ILE A 352 -2.08 12.49 1.73
N GLN A 353 -2.13 11.17 1.72
CA GLN A 353 -2.98 10.38 2.61
C GLN A 353 -2.21 9.92 3.83
N VAL A 354 -2.84 10.04 4.99
CA VAL A 354 -2.38 9.43 6.24
C VAL A 354 -3.53 8.62 6.86
N PRO A 355 -3.33 7.34 7.22
CA PRO A 355 -4.39 6.51 7.79
C PRO A 355 -4.71 6.93 9.24
N PRO A 356 -5.93 7.37 9.56
CA PRO A 356 -6.25 7.99 10.84
C PRO A 356 -6.32 6.98 11.99
N ASN A 357 -6.47 5.68 11.70
CA ASN A 357 -6.48 4.63 12.72
C ASN A 357 -5.07 4.25 13.21
N LEU A 358 -4.01 4.64 12.49
CA LEU A 358 -2.63 4.29 12.85
C LEU A 358 -1.89 5.41 13.60
N SER A 359 -2.58 6.49 13.89
CA SER A 359 -2.10 7.60 14.72
C SER A 359 -3.06 7.86 15.86
N ASP A 360 -2.51 8.29 16.99
CA ASP A 360 -3.33 8.72 18.12
C ASP A 360 -3.96 10.09 17.79
N PRO A 361 -5.18 10.39 18.27
CA PRO A 361 -5.84 11.65 17.94
C PRO A 361 -5.04 12.92 18.29
N GLN A 362 -4.16 12.84 19.29
CA GLN A 362 -3.27 13.95 19.67
C GLN A 362 -2.19 14.24 18.62
N GLU A 363 -1.91 13.30 17.72
CA GLU A 363 -0.93 13.42 16.65
C GLU A 363 -1.53 14.05 15.38
N PHE A 364 -2.86 14.16 15.27
CA PHE A 364 -3.52 14.61 14.04
C PHE A 364 -3.14 16.03 13.64
N ASP A 365 -2.98 16.95 14.60
CA ASP A 365 -2.51 18.31 14.33
C ASP A 365 -1.15 18.30 13.62
N LEU A 366 -0.22 17.44 14.06
CA LEU A 366 1.10 17.31 13.43
C LEU A 366 1.00 16.81 11.99
N LEU A 367 0.13 15.82 11.73
CA LEU A 367 -0.08 15.30 10.38
C LEU A 367 -0.70 16.35 9.45
N VAL A 368 -1.64 17.14 9.96
CA VAL A 368 -2.25 18.26 9.22
C VAL A 368 -1.22 19.36 8.95
N ARG A 369 -0.37 19.69 9.93
CA ARG A 369 0.77 20.61 9.78
C ARG A 369 1.83 20.07 8.83
N ALA A 370 2.01 18.75 8.74
CA ALA A 370 2.89 18.12 7.74
C ALA A 370 2.31 18.15 6.31
N GLY A 371 1.12 18.72 6.10
CA GLY A 371 0.56 18.88 4.76
C GLY A 371 -0.20 17.67 4.23
N ALA A 372 -0.64 16.76 5.12
CA ALA A 372 -1.68 15.79 4.78
C ALA A 372 -3.00 16.51 4.42
N ASP A 373 -3.75 15.97 3.47
CA ASP A 373 -5.06 16.49 3.09
C ASP A 373 -6.11 15.40 2.84
N ASP A 374 -5.76 14.14 3.09
CA ASP A 374 -6.67 13.01 3.01
C ASP A 374 -6.45 12.04 4.18
N TRP A 375 -7.54 11.60 4.80
CA TRP A 375 -7.54 10.56 5.85
C TRP A 375 -7.75 9.14 5.29
N GLY A 376 -7.90 8.99 3.98
CA GLY A 376 -8.11 7.71 3.33
C GLY A 376 -9.47 7.09 3.58
N GLY A 377 -9.54 5.78 3.36
CA GLY A 377 -10.76 5.00 3.44
C GLY A 377 -11.17 4.62 4.87
N VAL A 378 -12.25 5.18 5.39
CA VAL A 378 -12.80 4.90 6.72
C VAL A 378 -14.07 4.07 6.60
N SER A 379 -14.16 3.00 7.39
CA SER A 379 -15.30 2.07 7.35
C SER A 379 -16.15 2.14 8.62
N PRO A 380 -17.48 2.37 8.50
CA PRO A 380 -18.40 2.29 9.64
C PRO A 380 -18.85 0.85 9.96
N LEU A 381 -18.42 -0.15 9.19
CA LEU A 381 -18.94 -1.52 9.26
C LEU A 381 -17.83 -2.55 9.53
N THR A 382 -16.89 -2.66 8.58
CA THR A 382 -15.83 -3.66 8.59
C THR A 382 -14.61 -3.11 9.31
N ALA A 383 -13.91 -3.97 10.05
CA ALA A 383 -12.61 -3.66 10.62
C ALA A 383 -11.57 -3.37 9.53
N ASP A 384 -10.45 -2.76 9.91
CA ASP A 384 -9.24 -2.80 9.09
C ASP A 384 -8.67 -4.21 9.18
N HIS A 385 -8.73 -4.99 8.10
CA HIS A 385 -8.21 -6.36 8.11
C HIS A 385 -6.68 -6.40 8.06
N VAL A 386 -6.02 -5.30 7.67
CA VAL A 386 -4.57 -5.17 7.63
C VAL A 386 -4.01 -4.74 8.99
N ASN A 387 -4.75 -3.92 9.73
CA ASN A 387 -4.43 -3.49 11.10
C ASN A 387 -5.62 -3.74 12.06
N PRO A 388 -6.00 -5.00 12.31
CA PRO A 388 -7.22 -5.35 13.06
C PRO A 388 -7.21 -4.87 14.52
N GLU A 389 -6.05 -4.60 15.09
CA GLU A 389 -5.87 -4.05 16.43
C GLU A 389 -6.08 -2.53 16.52
N ARG A 390 -6.21 -1.84 15.38
CA ARG A 390 -6.39 -0.39 15.26
C ARG A 390 -7.70 -0.07 14.53
N PRO A 391 -8.84 0.01 15.25
CA PRO A 391 -10.14 0.22 14.63
C PRO A 391 -10.25 1.60 13.98
N TRP A 392 -11.10 1.70 12.98
CA TRP A 392 -11.45 2.98 12.37
C TRP A 392 -12.01 3.96 13.42
N PRO A 393 -11.61 5.24 13.39
CA PRO A 393 -12.27 6.25 14.21
C PRO A 393 -13.73 6.40 13.79
N HIS A 394 -14.60 6.75 14.75
CA HIS A 394 -15.95 7.14 14.41
C HIS A 394 -15.92 8.42 13.57
N LEU A 395 -16.79 8.52 12.55
CA LEU A 395 -16.73 9.63 11.60
C LEU A 395 -17.01 10.99 12.24
N ASP A 396 -17.88 11.03 13.25
CA ASP A 396 -18.13 12.26 14.02
C ASP A 396 -16.89 12.71 14.80
N ASP A 397 -16.11 11.77 15.34
CA ASP A 397 -14.85 12.08 16.00
C ASP A 397 -13.80 12.56 15.01
N LEU A 398 -13.66 11.88 13.87
CA LEU A 398 -12.74 12.30 12.81
C LEU A 398 -13.09 13.71 12.29
N ALA A 399 -14.38 14.01 12.12
CA ALA A 399 -14.84 15.34 11.73
C ALA A 399 -14.51 16.39 12.81
N ARG A 400 -14.70 16.06 14.09
CA ARG A 400 -14.34 16.93 15.21
C ARG A 400 -12.84 17.20 15.27
N PHE A 401 -12.00 16.17 15.22
CA PHE A 401 -10.53 16.35 15.24
C PHE A 401 -10.04 17.13 14.01
N THR A 402 -10.64 16.90 12.84
CA THR A 402 -10.34 17.68 11.63
C THR A 402 -10.70 19.17 11.82
N ALA A 403 -11.84 19.45 12.47
CA ALA A 403 -12.27 20.81 12.78
C ALA A 403 -11.41 21.50 13.85
N GLU A 404 -10.95 20.75 14.86
CA GLU A 404 -10.00 21.22 15.88
C GLU A 404 -8.66 21.64 15.23
N ALA A 405 -8.25 20.97 14.14
CA ALA A 405 -7.08 21.34 13.33
C ALA A 405 -7.36 22.46 12.31
N GLY A 406 -8.57 23.04 12.28
CA GLY A 406 -8.93 24.15 11.39
C GLY A 406 -9.45 23.75 10.00
N PHE A 407 -9.75 22.47 9.78
CA PHE A 407 -10.23 21.95 8.49
C PHE A 407 -11.67 21.45 8.56
N SER A 408 -12.34 21.39 7.42
CA SER A 408 -13.62 20.70 7.27
C SER A 408 -13.41 19.32 6.65
N LEU A 409 -14.06 18.31 7.23
CA LEU A 409 -14.03 16.95 6.69
C LEU A 409 -15.08 16.80 5.58
N LYS A 410 -14.67 16.32 4.41
CA LYS A 410 -15.57 16.05 3.27
C LYS A 410 -15.38 14.63 2.74
N GLU A 411 -16.48 13.99 2.38
CA GLU A 411 -16.43 12.65 1.77
C GLU A 411 -16.02 12.78 0.29
N ARG A 412 -15.07 11.97 -0.16
CA ARG A 412 -14.70 11.80 -1.57
C ARG A 412 -15.16 10.44 -2.09
N LEU A 413 -15.10 10.26 -3.41
CA LEU A 413 -15.21 8.94 -4.03
C LEU A 413 -13.85 8.24 -4.03
N THR A 414 -13.85 6.98 -4.48
CA THR A 414 -12.63 6.18 -4.61
C THR A 414 -11.67 6.72 -5.69
N ALA A 415 -12.20 7.38 -6.72
CA ALA A 415 -11.43 8.20 -7.64
C ALA A 415 -11.48 9.66 -7.15
N HIS A 416 -10.32 10.30 -7.02
CA HIS A 416 -10.25 11.72 -6.65
C HIS A 416 -10.81 12.63 -7.75
N PRO A 417 -11.31 13.84 -7.41
CA PRO A 417 -11.93 14.78 -8.36
C PRO A 417 -11.22 14.95 -9.72
N PRO A 418 -9.87 15.09 -9.82
CA PRO A 418 -9.19 15.25 -11.11
C PRO A 418 -9.30 14.04 -12.05
N TYR A 419 -9.71 12.88 -11.52
CA TYR A 419 -9.85 11.62 -12.24
C TYR A 419 -11.31 11.24 -12.51
N VAL A 420 -12.27 12.04 -12.00
CA VAL A 420 -13.70 11.85 -12.27
C VAL A 420 -14.05 12.56 -13.58
N ASN A 421 -13.55 12.03 -14.70
CA ASN A 421 -13.87 12.50 -16.04
C ASN A 421 -13.67 11.42 -17.12
N ASP A 422 -14.17 11.68 -18.33
CA ASP A 422 -14.14 10.76 -19.49
C ASP A 422 -12.73 10.39 -19.97
N ALA A 423 -11.68 11.13 -19.60
CA ALA A 423 -10.31 10.78 -19.98
C ALA A 423 -9.73 9.65 -19.13
N TRP A 424 -10.20 9.52 -17.89
CA TRP A 424 -9.71 8.55 -16.91
C TRP A 424 -10.67 7.40 -16.70
N LEU A 425 -11.97 7.68 -16.56
CA LEU A 425 -12.98 6.67 -16.28
C LEU A 425 -13.29 5.83 -17.52
N ASP A 426 -13.31 4.52 -17.35
CA ASP A 426 -13.82 3.61 -18.36
C ASP A 426 -15.34 3.78 -18.55
N PRO A 427 -15.87 3.76 -19.78
CA PRO A 427 -17.30 3.88 -20.03
C PRO A 427 -18.18 2.91 -19.21
N ALA A 428 -17.67 1.73 -18.86
CA ALA A 428 -18.42 0.74 -18.09
C ALA A 428 -18.70 1.14 -16.63
N ILE A 429 -17.86 2.00 -16.02
CA ILE A 429 -18.00 2.44 -14.63
C ILE A 429 -18.25 3.95 -14.48
N ARG A 430 -18.10 4.70 -15.58
CA ARG A 430 -18.23 6.16 -15.63
C ARG A 430 -19.58 6.64 -15.07
N ASP A 431 -20.67 6.12 -15.59
CA ASP A 431 -22.01 6.63 -15.25
C ASP A 431 -22.36 6.36 -13.78
N ALA A 432 -21.95 5.19 -13.25
CA ALA A 432 -22.08 4.86 -11.83
C ALA A 432 -21.26 5.83 -10.95
N THR A 433 -20.07 6.22 -11.42
CA THR A 433 -19.21 7.18 -10.72
C THR A 433 -19.84 8.58 -10.72
N TYR A 434 -20.29 9.07 -11.87
CA TYR A 434 -20.96 10.38 -11.97
C TYR A 434 -22.26 10.47 -11.18
N ALA A 435 -23.01 9.38 -11.09
CA ALA A 435 -24.22 9.33 -10.26
C ALA A 435 -23.94 9.62 -8.78
N LEU A 436 -22.72 9.32 -8.31
CA LEU A 436 -22.26 9.53 -6.94
C LEU A 436 -21.38 10.76 -6.77
N ALA A 437 -20.96 11.39 -7.85
CA ALA A 437 -20.19 12.63 -7.82
C ALA A 437 -21.12 13.84 -7.68
N ASP A 438 -20.72 14.78 -6.83
CA ASP A 438 -21.29 16.12 -6.79
C ASP A 438 -20.92 16.88 -8.08
N PRO A 439 -21.87 17.54 -8.77
CA PRO A 439 -21.61 18.14 -10.08
C PRO A 439 -20.65 19.33 -10.05
N ASP A 440 -20.53 20.03 -8.93
CA ASP A 440 -19.69 21.22 -8.81
C ASP A 440 -18.31 20.88 -8.26
N THR A 441 -18.24 19.97 -7.29
CA THR A 441 -17.00 19.66 -6.56
C THR A 441 -16.35 18.34 -6.98
N LEU A 442 -17.11 17.45 -7.64
CA LEU A 442 -16.73 16.06 -7.95
C LEU A 442 -16.37 15.21 -6.71
N LEU A 443 -16.63 15.71 -5.51
CA LEU A 443 -16.60 14.95 -4.27
C LEU A 443 -17.83 14.03 -4.18
N ALA A 444 -17.95 13.26 -3.10
CA ALA A 444 -19.11 12.42 -2.91
C ALA A 444 -20.38 13.27 -2.74
N ARG A 445 -21.39 12.98 -3.55
CA ARG A 445 -22.67 13.69 -3.55
C ARG A 445 -23.41 13.49 -2.23
N THR A 446 -23.97 14.59 -1.71
CA THR A 446 -24.95 14.61 -0.64
C THR A 446 -26.30 15.11 -1.15
N THR A 447 -27.39 14.77 -0.48
CA THR A 447 -28.71 15.35 -0.74
C THR A 447 -28.74 16.82 -0.30
N PRO A 448 -29.74 17.63 -0.74
CA PRO A 448 -29.81 19.06 -0.37
C PRO A 448 -29.91 19.33 1.13
N ASP A 449 -30.45 18.39 1.91
CA ASP A 449 -30.50 18.41 3.37
C ASP A 449 -29.21 17.89 4.05
N GLY A 450 -28.17 17.59 3.25
CA GLY A 450 -26.86 17.13 3.71
C GLY A 450 -26.79 15.63 4.01
N ALA A 451 -27.85 14.86 3.73
CA ALA A 451 -27.82 13.40 3.92
C ALA A 451 -26.99 12.71 2.82
N LEU A 452 -26.53 11.49 3.11
CA LEU A 452 -25.71 10.73 2.18
C LEU A 452 -26.56 10.20 1.02
N VAL A 453 -26.12 10.47 -0.22
CA VAL A 453 -26.69 9.77 -1.39
C VAL A 453 -26.25 8.32 -1.34
N ARG A 454 -27.23 7.42 -1.25
CA ARG A 454 -26.98 5.98 -1.29
C ARG A 454 -26.80 5.53 -2.74
N PRO A 455 -25.75 4.75 -3.03
CA PRO A 455 -25.61 4.13 -4.33
C PRO A 455 -26.81 3.27 -4.68
N GLN A 456 -27.19 3.28 -5.95
CA GLN A 456 -28.32 2.52 -6.47
C GLN A 456 -27.78 1.45 -7.41
N PRO A 457 -28.36 0.23 -7.39
CA PRO A 457 -28.04 -0.78 -8.38
C PRO A 457 -28.26 -0.23 -9.79
N VAL A 458 -27.38 -0.57 -10.72
CA VAL A 458 -27.60 -0.26 -12.14
C VAL A 458 -28.73 -1.18 -12.61
N PRO A 459 -29.84 -0.64 -13.17
CA PRO A 459 -30.88 -1.48 -13.73
C PRO A 459 -30.25 -2.38 -14.78
N ARG A 460 -30.36 -3.72 -14.64
CA ARG A 460 -30.00 -4.62 -15.74
C ARG A 460 -30.80 -4.14 -16.94
N ALA A 461 -30.11 -3.76 -18.02
CA ALA A 461 -30.78 -3.59 -19.30
C ALA A 461 -31.57 -4.88 -19.50
N SER A 462 -32.91 -4.79 -19.52
CA SER A 462 -33.74 -5.92 -19.88
C SER A 462 -33.15 -6.47 -21.18
N GLU A 463 -32.98 -7.79 -21.28
CA GLU A 463 -32.67 -8.45 -22.54
C GLU A 463 -33.69 -7.97 -23.57
N ALA A 464 -33.35 -6.89 -24.28
CA ALA A 464 -34.13 -6.40 -25.38
C ALA A 464 -33.94 -7.49 -26.42
N SER A 465 -34.99 -8.30 -26.55
CA SER A 465 -35.21 -9.29 -27.58
C SER A 465 -34.48 -8.87 -28.85
N VAL A 466 -33.37 -9.53 -29.12
CA VAL A 466 -32.76 -9.51 -30.44
C VAL A 466 -33.72 -10.26 -31.34
N GLU A 467 -34.73 -9.56 -31.84
CA GLU A 467 -35.50 -10.01 -32.99
C GLU A 467 -34.50 -10.17 -34.13
N ARG A 468 -34.10 -11.42 -34.37
CA ARG A 468 -33.42 -11.81 -35.59
C ARG A 468 -34.35 -11.50 -36.75
N SER A 469 -34.09 -10.38 -37.42
CA SER A 469 -34.63 -10.16 -38.75
C SER A 469 -33.84 -11.04 -39.73
N ASP A 470 -34.41 -12.21 -40.04
CA ASP A 470 -34.02 -12.99 -41.21
C ASP A 470 -34.36 -12.18 -42.46
N SER A 471 -33.36 -11.46 -42.99
CA SER A 471 -33.40 -10.94 -44.36
C SER A 471 -32.48 -11.79 -45.23
N ALA A 472 -33.09 -12.81 -45.84
CA ALA A 472 -32.51 -13.52 -46.95
C ALA A 472 -32.27 -12.56 -48.12
N THR A 473 -31.04 -12.42 -48.59
CA THR A 473 -30.80 -12.06 -50.00
C THR A 473 -29.56 -12.80 -50.52
N ARG A 474 -29.81 -13.53 -51.60
CA ARG A 474 -28.87 -14.28 -52.43
C ARG A 474 -27.69 -13.41 -52.92
N ALA A 475 -26.48 -13.96 -52.89
CA ALA A 475 -25.42 -13.57 -53.81
C ALA A 475 -24.73 -14.82 -54.38
N ALA A 476 -24.58 -14.78 -55.70
CA ALA A 476 -24.16 -15.86 -56.58
C ALA A 476 -22.70 -16.31 -56.36
N GLY A 477 -22.44 -17.56 -56.73
CA GLY A 477 -21.13 -18.18 -56.64
C GLY A 477 -20.10 -17.65 -57.64
N VAL A 478 -18.84 -17.77 -57.24
CA VAL A 478 -17.71 -18.04 -58.13
C VAL A 478 -16.80 -19.05 -57.43
N SER A 479 -16.48 -20.10 -58.18
CA SER A 479 -15.59 -21.23 -57.89
C SER A 479 -14.11 -20.83 -57.84
N GLY A 480 -13.32 -21.45 -56.94
CA GLY A 480 -11.85 -21.37 -56.98
C GLY A 480 -11.11 -22.18 -55.91
N SER A 481 -10.79 -23.44 -56.24
CA SER A 481 -9.74 -24.36 -55.76
C SER A 481 -9.00 -24.20 -54.41
N THR A 482 -9.21 -25.18 -53.52
CA THR A 482 -8.24 -26.07 -52.82
C THR A 482 -6.77 -25.63 -52.60
N THR A 483 -6.33 -25.46 -51.34
CA THR A 483 -5.44 -26.37 -50.54
C THR A 483 -5.09 -25.75 -49.16
N PRO A 484 -4.80 -26.55 -48.10
CA PRO A 484 -4.58 -26.05 -46.73
C PRO A 484 -3.10 -25.87 -46.39
N VAL A 485 -2.77 -24.82 -45.63
CA VAL A 485 -1.44 -24.63 -45.02
C VAL A 485 -1.55 -24.91 -43.53
N VAL A 486 -1.18 -26.14 -43.16
CA VAL A 486 -0.77 -26.54 -41.80
C VAL A 486 0.74 -26.66 -41.87
N GLU A 487 1.48 -25.76 -41.22
CA GLU A 487 2.86 -25.95 -40.75
C GLU A 487 3.38 -24.64 -40.17
N ARG A 488 3.25 -24.46 -38.86
CA ARG A 488 4.06 -23.56 -38.02
C ARG A 488 3.67 -23.75 -36.55
N SER A 489 4.08 -24.86 -35.93
CA SER A 489 4.13 -24.96 -34.46
C SER A 489 5.14 -25.96 -33.88
N GLU A 490 6.06 -26.54 -34.66
CA GLU A 490 7.03 -27.52 -34.12
C GLU A 490 8.43 -26.96 -33.81
N ALA A 491 8.64 -25.65 -33.95
CA ALA A 491 9.95 -25.03 -33.71
C ALA A 491 10.17 -24.48 -32.29
N GLU A 492 9.12 -24.31 -31.47
CA GLU A 492 9.24 -23.75 -30.11
C GLU A 492 9.27 -24.79 -28.98
N SER A 493 8.70 -25.98 -29.17
CA SER A 493 8.72 -27.04 -28.14
C SER A 493 10.10 -27.68 -27.91
N LYS A 494 11.07 -27.53 -28.83
CA LYS A 494 12.41 -28.14 -28.70
C LYS A 494 13.46 -27.26 -28.02
N ARG A 495 13.13 -26.02 -27.63
CA ARG A 495 14.03 -25.16 -26.83
C ARG A 495 13.83 -25.28 -25.31
N LEU A 496 12.67 -25.74 -24.85
CA LEU A 496 12.35 -25.79 -23.41
C LEU A 496 12.84 -27.08 -22.71
N GLU A 497 13.01 -28.20 -23.43
CA GLU A 497 13.47 -29.47 -22.82
C GLU A 497 14.99 -29.55 -22.57
N ARG A 498 15.78 -28.60 -23.07
CA ARG A 498 17.24 -28.62 -22.89
C ARG A 498 17.74 -27.86 -21.64
N ALA A 499 16.84 -27.19 -20.91
CA ALA A 499 17.17 -26.46 -19.69
C ALA A 499 16.92 -27.24 -18.37
N LYS A 500 16.22 -28.38 -18.41
CA LYS A 500 15.88 -29.18 -17.21
C LYS A 500 16.85 -30.32 -16.86
N ARG A 501 18.08 -30.30 -17.39
CA ARG A 501 19.05 -31.40 -17.20
C ARG A 501 20.41 -30.99 -16.62
N VAL A 502 20.43 -29.89 -15.85
CA VAL A 502 21.60 -29.45 -15.08
C VAL A 502 21.12 -28.99 -13.70
N GLU A 503 20.71 -29.93 -12.84
CA GLU A 503 20.64 -29.75 -11.37
C GLU A 503 20.15 -31.05 -10.71
N SER A 504 20.92 -32.12 -10.86
CA SER A 504 20.81 -33.30 -9.99
C SER A 504 22.13 -34.08 -10.04
N GLY A 505 23.15 -33.56 -9.34
CA GLY A 505 24.45 -34.18 -9.14
C GLY A 505 24.68 -34.41 -7.65
N ALA A 506 24.65 -35.67 -7.26
CA ALA A 506 24.65 -36.18 -5.89
C ALA A 506 25.89 -35.81 -5.06
N ALA A 507 25.67 -35.54 -3.77
CA ALA A 507 26.67 -35.56 -2.73
C ALA A 507 27.00 -37.01 -2.32
N ALA A 508 28.29 -37.30 -2.14
CA ALA A 508 28.78 -38.48 -1.42
C ALA A 508 29.74 -38.03 -0.29
N PRO A 509 29.81 -38.79 0.82
CA PRO A 509 30.33 -38.31 2.11
C PRO A 509 31.82 -38.65 2.32
N PHE A 510 32.44 -38.09 3.37
CA PHE A 510 33.49 -38.66 4.27
C PHE A 510 34.34 -37.51 4.89
N PRO A 511 34.99 -37.69 6.06
CA PRO A 511 34.79 -38.67 7.14
C PRO A 511 34.20 -38.07 8.44
#